data_AF-A0A368FLY7-F1
#
_entry.id   AF-A0A368FLY7-F1
#
_cell.length_a   1.000
_cell.length_b   1.000
_cell.length_c   1.000
_cell.angle_alpha   90.00
_cell.angle_beta   90.00
_cell.angle_gamma   90.00
#
_symmetry.space_group_name_H-M   'P 1'
#
loop_
_entity.id
_entity.type
_entity.pdbx_description
1 polymer ?
#
loop_
_entity_poly.entity_id
_entity_poly.type
_entity_poly.pdbx_seq_one_letter_code
_entity_poly.pdbx_strand_id
1 'polypeptide(L)'
;LFYTEKETGKGQERWRIFFEPVLVYFQILSEALQVSDTNDECGQPDRYRTLICHLAQSCFLENSSKDVQIWLACCLADILRVFAPNVPLGDPSQLRDVLIFIVRTLKGLESPSNPLFRRYFYLLENISVVSTLVLALELPPDDASQVIRMLLKTSMEIANGKEWKSEVRETSEDGSATEEDGDDKSESRDKVIGLLIGMISKLLRDVDQVSAEVLDVLFFYLINPQKLNNRESYNMSRQIIQVSQTSLEAIIQSLLTQSLLSGTLPGECELVGSGRKKLHDVILELHEVAPELVAPVLPQLSCSLLGVH
;
A
#
# COMPACT_ATOMS: atom_id res chain seq x y z
N LEU A 1 -17.49 25.76 8.64
CA LEU A 1 -17.44 27.10 8.01
C LEU A 1 -16.81 26.96 6.62
N PHE A 2 -17.56 26.43 5.67
CA PHE A 2 -17.18 26.42 4.25
C PHE A 2 -18.12 27.40 3.55
N TYR A 3 -17.58 28.46 2.95
CA TYR A 3 -18.36 29.34 2.10
C TYR A 3 -18.56 28.64 0.75
N THR A 4 -19.77 28.15 0.51
CA THR A 4 -20.21 27.70 -0.82
C THR A 4 -20.95 28.87 -1.48
N GLU A 5 -20.35 29.50 -2.49
CA GLU A 5 -21.06 30.51 -3.29
C GLU A 5 -21.66 29.84 -4.54
N LYS A 6 -22.96 30.05 -4.75
CA LYS A 6 -23.75 29.40 -5.79
C LYS A 6 -23.76 30.26 -7.05
N GLU A 7 -23.01 29.89 -8.08
CA GLU A 7 -23.18 30.50 -9.40
C GLU A 7 -24.37 29.84 -10.14
N THR A 8 -25.47 30.57 -10.30
CA THR A 8 -26.56 30.19 -11.20
C THR A 8 -26.21 30.56 -12.64
N GLY A 9 -25.60 29.64 -13.38
CA GLY A 9 -25.30 29.79 -14.80
C GLY A 9 -25.61 28.51 -15.58
N LYS A 10 -26.70 28.53 -16.36
CA LYS A 10 -27.12 27.56 -17.40
C LYS A 10 -26.80 26.08 -17.13
N GLY A 11 -27.60 25.46 -16.26
CA GLY A 11 -27.98 24.03 -16.40
C GLY A 11 -26.95 22.97 -16.01
N GLN A 12 -25.82 23.33 -15.39
CA GLN A 12 -24.88 22.35 -14.84
C GLN A 12 -24.38 22.80 -13.47
N GLU A 13 -24.71 22.02 -12.44
CA GLU A 13 -24.26 22.25 -11.07
C GLU A 13 -22.77 21.95 -10.98
N ARG A 14 -21.96 22.97 -10.72
CA ARG A 14 -20.50 22.79 -10.54
C ARG A 14 -20.05 23.52 -9.29
N TRP A 15 -19.74 22.76 -8.25
CA TRP A 15 -19.20 23.27 -7.00
C TRP A 15 -17.74 23.68 -7.22
N ARG A 16 -17.42 24.98 -7.15
CA ARG A 16 -16.05 25.47 -7.07
C ARG A 16 -15.69 25.68 -5.60
N ILE A 17 -14.96 24.74 -5.04
CA ILE A 17 -14.20 24.97 -3.81
C ILE A 17 -13.00 25.85 -4.21
N PHE A 18 -12.86 27.05 -3.64
CA PHE A 18 -11.65 27.83 -3.82
C PHE A 18 -10.47 27.03 -3.24
N PHE A 19 -9.49 26.71 -4.08
CA PHE A 19 -8.40 25.79 -3.76
C PHE A 19 -7.41 26.35 -2.72
N GLU A 20 -7.12 27.66 -2.77
CA GLU A 20 -6.15 28.30 -1.86
C GLU A 20 -6.60 28.33 -0.39
N PRO A 21 -7.84 28.72 -0.04
CA PRO A 21 -8.29 28.69 1.35
C PRO A 21 -8.24 27.29 1.96
N VAL A 22 -8.68 26.28 1.20
CA VAL A 22 -8.78 24.89 1.70
C VAL A 22 -7.41 24.30 2.00
N LEU A 23 -6.42 24.59 1.16
CA LEU A 23 -5.05 24.14 1.38
C LEU A 23 -4.47 24.70 2.69
N VAL A 24 -4.63 26.01 2.92
CA VAL A 24 -4.16 26.68 4.14
C VAL A 24 -4.85 26.11 5.38
N TYR A 25 -6.17 25.82 5.31
CA TYR A 25 -6.86 25.19 6.43
C TYR A 25 -6.34 23.80 6.75
N PHE A 26 -6.06 22.96 5.75
CA PHE A 26 -5.50 21.64 6.00
C PHE A 26 -4.06 21.70 6.54
N GLN A 27 -3.27 22.69 6.12
CA GLN A 27 -1.94 22.93 6.68
C GLN A 27 -1.99 23.22 8.17
N ILE A 28 -2.78 24.22 8.56
CA ILE A 28 -2.96 24.60 9.96
C ILE A 28 -3.53 23.43 10.78
N LEU A 29 -4.51 22.71 10.21
CA LEU A 29 -5.12 21.57 10.87
C LEU A 29 -4.11 20.45 11.12
N SER A 30 -3.30 20.09 10.12
CA SER A 30 -2.32 19.03 10.27
C SER A 30 -1.21 19.40 11.26
N GLU A 31 -0.76 20.66 11.29
CA GLU A 31 0.17 21.15 12.31
C GLU A 31 -0.41 21.03 13.73
N ALA A 32 -1.68 21.39 13.91
CA ALA A 32 -2.35 21.28 15.21
C ALA A 32 -2.54 19.81 15.65
N LEU A 33 -2.88 18.92 14.72
CA LEU A 33 -3.12 17.51 15.01
C LEU A 33 -1.84 16.71 15.24
N GLN A 34 -0.74 17.09 14.57
CA GLN A 34 0.55 16.41 14.69
C GLN A 34 1.06 16.38 16.14
N VAL A 35 0.82 17.45 16.91
CA VAL A 35 1.24 17.56 18.32
C VAL A 35 0.16 17.16 19.33
N SER A 36 -1.00 16.73 18.87
CA SER A 36 -2.11 16.38 19.77
C SER A 36 -1.90 15.02 20.43
N ASP A 37 -2.10 14.95 21.74
CA ASP A 37 -2.16 13.70 22.51
C ASP A 37 -3.39 12.88 22.11
N THR A 38 -3.40 11.59 22.49
CA THR A 38 -4.56 10.72 22.22
C THR A 38 -5.78 11.13 23.05
N ASN A 39 -6.97 10.77 22.58
CA ASN A 39 -8.20 11.07 23.31
C ASN A 39 -8.24 10.38 24.68
N ASP A 40 -7.62 9.21 24.80
CA ASP A 40 -7.48 8.48 26.06
C ASP A 40 -6.61 9.23 27.07
N GLU A 41 -5.50 9.83 26.61
CA GLU A 41 -4.62 10.66 27.46
C GLU A 41 -5.29 11.97 27.89
N CYS A 42 -6.10 12.57 27.01
CA CYS A 42 -6.82 13.81 27.29
C CYS A 42 -8.17 13.62 28.01
N GLY A 43 -8.68 12.40 28.14
CA GLY A 43 -10.02 12.12 28.65
C GLY A 43 -11.16 12.75 27.84
N GLN A 44 -10.94 13.04 26.55
CA GLN A 44 -11.93 13.64 25.65
C GLN A 44 -12.22 12.72 24.45
N PRO A 45 -13.10 11.71 24.60
CA PRO A 45 -13.26 10.63 23.63
C PRO A 45 -13.75 11.06 22.24
N ASP A 46 -14.41 12.22 22.11
CA ASP A 46 -15.08 12.65 20.87
C ASP A 46 -14.53 13.94 20.25
N ARG A 47 -13.36 14.42 20.71
CA ARG A 47 -12.83 15.78 20.39
C ARG A 47 -12.75 16.13 18.91
N TYR A 48 -12.64 15.13 18.02
CA TYR A 48 -12.57 15.31 16.56
C TYR A 48 -13.60 14.50 15.77
N ARG A 49 -14.66 14.00 16.42
CA ARG A 49 -15.59 13.05 15.81
C ARG A 49 -16.31 13.64 14.60
N THR A 50 -16.85 14.85 14.74
CA THR A 50 -17.52 15.54 13.63
C THR A 50 -16.56 15.84 12.49
N LEU A 51 -15.29 16.14 12.81
CA LEU A 51 -14.27 16.46 11.82
C LEU A 51 -13.89 15.25 10.99
N ILE A 52 -13.57 14.10 11.60
CA ILE A 52 -13.22 12.89 10.84
C ILE A 52 -14.37 12.42 9.95
N CYS A 53 -15.62 12.45 10.45
CA CYS A 53 -16.79 12.09 9.63
C CYS A 53 -16.98 13.04 8.44
N HIS A 54 -16.62 14.33 8.57
CA HIS A 54 -16.70 15.28 7.47
C HIS A 54 -15.58 15.10 6.45
N LEU A 55 -14.34 14.91 6.92
CA LEU A 55 -13.17 14.69 6.06
C LEU A 55 -13.22 13.35 5.32
N ALA A 56 -13.91 12.36 5.89
CA ALA A 56 -14.13 11.04 5.29
C ALA A 56 -15.29 11.02 4.25
N GLN A 57 -15.81 12.18 3.83
CA GLN A 57 -16.82 12.25 2.77
C GLN A 57 -16.17 12.10 1.39
N SER A 58 -16.83 11.39 0.46
CA SER A 58 -16.31 11.12 -0.89
C SER A 58 -15.90 12.37 -1.66
N CYS A 59 -16.57 13.51 -1.44
CA CYS A 59 -16.21 14.79 -2.06
C CYS A 59 -14.79 15.27 -1.73
N PHE A 60 -14.23 14.87 -0.58
CA PHE A 60 -12.85 15.14 -0.21
C PHE A 60 -11.90 14.01 -0.66
N LEU A 61 -12.31 12.75 -0.50
CA LEU A 61 -11.47 11.59 -0.87
C LEU A 61 -11.24 11.47 -2.39
N GLU A 62 -12.16 11.99 -3.21
CA GLU A 62 -12.08 12.00 -4.68
C GLU A 62 -11.51 13.32 -5.24
N ASN A 63 -10.96 14.19 -4.40
CA ASN A 63 -10.39 15.46 -4.84
C ASN A 63 -9.27 15.24 -5.87
N SER A 64 -9.21 16.06 -6.93
CA SER A 64 -8.23 15.90 -8.01
C SER A 64 -6.86 16.54 -7.74
N SER A 65 -6.74 17.43 -6.76
CA SER A 65 -5.48 18.11 -6.43
C SER A 65 -4.61 17.25 -5.54
N LYS A 66 -3.40 16.90 -6.02
CA LYS A 66 -2.40 16.13 -5.26
C LYS A 66 -2.01 16.81 -3.94
N ASP A 67 -1.93 18.13 -3.94
CA ASP A 67 -1.60 18.93 -2.75
C ASP A 67 -2.70 18.76 -1.70
N VAL A 68 -3.97 18.96 -2.08
CA VAL A 68 -5.10 18.77 -1.17
C VAL A 68 -5.15 17.33 -0.67
N GLN A 69 -4.90 16.35 -1.54
CA GLN A 69 -4.90 14.93 -1.17
C GLN A 69 -3.86 14.62 -0.09
N ILE A 70 -2.61 15.09 -0.22
CA ILE A 70 -1.58 14.79 0.78
C ILE A 70 -1.86 15.46 2.12
N TRP A 71 -2.32 16.71 2.11
CA TRP A 71 -2.66 17.40 3.35
C TRP A 71 -3.88 16.78 4.04
N LEU A 72 -4.89 16.37 3.27
CA LEU A 72 -6.04 15.62 3.77
C LEU A 72 -5.61 14.27 4.35
N ALA A 73 -4.74 13.52 3.66
CA ALA A 73 -4.26 12.22 4.13
C ALA A 73 -3.47 12.35 5.44
N CYS A 74 -2.64 13.39 5.58
CA CYS A 74 -1.96 13.68 6.84
C CYS A 74 -2.97 13.97 7.96
N CYS A 75 -3.95 14.84 7.72
CA CYS A 75 -4.99 15.14 8.71
C CYS A 75 -5.77 13.89 9.13
N LEU A 76 -6.15 13.05 8.16
CA LEU A 76 -6.85 11.79 8.45
C LEU A 76 -5.97 10.84 9.27
N ALA A 77 -4.70 10.65 8.90
CA ALA A 77 -3.76 9.82 9.66
C ALA A 77 -3.55 10.34 11.09
N ASP A 78 -3.38 11.66 11.25
CA ASP A 78 -3.22 12.29 12.57
C ASP A 78 -4.49 12.13 13.42
N ILE A 79 -5.69 12.31 12.85
CA ILE A 79 -6.94 12.13 13.59
C ILE A 79 -7.14 10.65 13.96
N LEU A 80 -6.86 9.71 13.05
CA LEU A 80 -6.91 8.27 13.34
C LEU A 80 -5.97 7.90 14.49
N ARG A 81 -4.78 8.50 14.54
CA ARG A 81 -3.85 8.36 15.68
C ARG A 81 -4.44 8.88 16.98
N VAL A 82 -5.09 10.05 16.97
CA VAL A 82 -5.72 10.63 18.17
C VAL A 82 -6.85 9.74 18.71
N PHE A 83 -7.58 9.06 17.83
CA PHE A 83 -8.64 8.12 18.21
C PHE A 83 -8.15 6.71 18.55
N ALA A 84 -6.89 6.36 18.25
CA ALA A 84 -6.37 5.03 18.56
C ALA A 84 -6.51 4.73 20.07
N PRO A 85 -6.94 3.51 20.45
CA PRO A 85 -7.12 2.34 19.58
C PRO A 85 -8.49 2.26 18.86
N ASN A 86 -9.49 3.03 19.26
CA ASN A 86 -10.88 2.87 18.77
C ASN A 86 -11.31 4.03 17.88
N VAL A 87 -11.44 3.80 16.57
CA VAL A 87 -11.79 4.84 15.60
C VAL A 87 -13.31 5.01 15.49
N PRO A 88 -13.86 6.25 15.57
CA PRO A 88 -15.29 6.51 15.56
C PRO A 88 -15.89 6.53 14.13
N LEU A 89 -15.34 5.72 13.22
CA LEU A 89 -15.89 5.49 11.88
C LEU A 89 -16.77 4.24 11.94
N GLY A 90 -18.05 4.45 12.25
CA GLY A 90 -19.00 3.36 12.48
C GLY A 90 -19.48 2.63 11.23
N ASP A 91 -19.19 3.13 10.02
CA ASP A 91 -19.47 2.46 8.75
C ASP A 91 -18.18 1.81 8.20
N PRO A 92 -18.12 0.46 8.09
CA PRO A 92 -16.98 -0.24 7.51
C PRO A 92 -16.62 0.24 6.10
N SER A 93 -17.61 0.62 5.28
CA SER A 93 -17.36 1.13 3.93
C SER A 93 -16.61 2.46 3.95
N GLN A 94 -16.99 3.36 4.87
CA GLN A 94 -16.32 4.64 5.02
C GLN A 94 -14.88 4.47 5.53
N LEU A 95 -14.66 3.58 6.52
CA LEU A 95 -13.32 3.27 7.01
C LEU A 95 -12.44 2.71 5.88
N ARG A 96 -12.96 1.74 5.12
CA ARG A 96 -12.28 1.20 3.94
C ARG A 96 -11.89 2.30 2.96
N ASP A 97 -12.82 3.18 2.60
CA ASP A 97 -12.57 4.24 1.61
C ASP A 97 -11.48 5.23 2.08
N VAL A 98 -11.45 5.53 3.39
CA VAL A 98 -10.38 6.33 4.02
C VAL A 98 -9.03 5.60 3.95
N LEU A 99 -8.97 4.31 4.29
CA LEU A 99 -7.73 3.55 4.24
C LEU A 99 -7.21 3.41 2.80
N ILE A 100 -8.08 3.11 1.83
CA ILE A 100 -7.72 3.06 0.40
C ILE A 100 -7.26 4.45 -0.07
N PHE A 101 -7.89 5.53 0.39
CA PHE A 101 -7.44 6.90 0.09
C PHE A 101 -6.01 7.14 0.59
N ILE A 102 -5.74 6.88 1.88
CA ILE A 102 -4.41 7.03 2.49
C ILE A 102 -3.36 6.24 1.70
N VAL A 103 -3.65 4.96 1.41
CA VAL A 103 -2.74 4.09 0.66
C VAL A 103 -2.48 4.63 -0.75
N ARG A 104 -3.52 5.07 -1.48
CA ARG A 104 -3.35 5.66 -2.83
C ARG A 104 -2.48 6.92 -2.79
N THR A 105 -2.62 7.74 -1.75
CA THR A 105 -1.83 8.96 -1.59
C THR A 105 -0.33 8.66 -1.45
N LEU A 106 0.07 7.51 -0.89
CA LEU A 106 1.48 7.13 -0.77
C LEU A 106 2.21 7.05 -2.12
N LYS A 107 1.50 6.92 -3.25
CA LYS A 107 2.09 6.94 -4.59
C LYS A 107 2.96 8.18 -4.86
N GLY A 108 2.71 9.30 -4.17
CA GLY A 108 3.58 10.48 -4.25
C GLY A 108 5.04 10.25 -3.87
N LEU A 109 5.36 9.12 -3.20
CA LEU A 109 6.72 8.67 -2.89
C LEU A 109 7.47 8.09 -4.10
N GLU A 110 6.85 7.89 -5.26
CA GLU A 110 7.54 7.35 -6.44
C GLU A 110 8.62 8.29 -7.02
N SER A 111 8.59 9.57 -6.63
CA SER A 111 9.45 10.65 -7.14
C SER A 111 10.04 11.44 -5.96
N PRO A 112 11.33 11.24 -5.61
CA PRO A 112 12.01 12.03 -4.58
C PRO A 112 12.15 13.51 -4.96
N SER A 113 12.08 13.86 -6.24
CA SER A 113 12.13 15.27 -6.70
C SER A 113 10.82 16.02 -6.46
N ASN A 114 9.76 15.33 -6.01
CA ASN A 114 8.49 15.95 -5.71
C ASN A 114 8.65 16.97 -4.56
N PRO A 115 8.26 18.25 -4.73
CA PRO A 115 8.36 19.26 -3.67
C PRO A 115 7.62 18.88 -2.37
N LEU A 116 6.61 18.01 -2.48
CA LEU A 116 5.82 17.51 -1.36
C LEU A 116 6.33 16.17 -0.80
N PHE A 117 7.46 15.65 -1.29
CA PHE A 117 8.01 14.35 -0.89
C PHE A 117 8.15 14.21 0.63
N ARG A 118 8.65 15.25 1.31
CA ARG A 118 8.74 15.27 2.79
C ARG A 118 7.40 15.04 3.47
N ARG A 119 6.30 15.52 2.88
CA ARG A 119 4.95 15.33 3.43
C ARG A 119 4.43 13.92 3.19
N TYR A 120 4.69 13.34 2.01
CA TYR A 120 4.40 11.92 1.75
C TYR A 120 5.21 11.00 2.68
N PHE A 121 6.47 11.35 2.95
CA PHE A 121 7.32 10.60 3.85
C PHE A 121 6.81 10.68 5.30
N TYR A 122 6.43 11.88 5.77
CA TYR A 122 5.76 12.05 7.06
C TYR A 122 4.50 11.18 7.18
N LEU A 123 3.65 11.18 6.14
CA LEU A 123 2.45 10.34 6.11
C LEU A 123 2.82 8.86 6.30
N LEU A 124 3.80 8.36 5.55
CA LEU A 124 4.27 6.97 5.64
C LEU A 124 4.81 6.63 7.03
N GLU A 125 5.65 7.49 7.61
CA GLU A 125 6.19 7.27 8.96
C GLU A 125 5.08 7.22 10.01
N ASN A 126 4.14 8.17 9.95
CA ASN A 126 3.03 8.25 10.88
C ASN A 126 2.16 6.97 10.83
N ILE A 127 1.68 6.58 9.64
CA ILE A 127 0.83 5.39 9.51
C ILE A 127 1.56 4.09 9.87
N SER A 128 2.89 4.05 9.70
CA SER A 128 3.72 2.90 10.07
C SER A 128 3.89 2.80 11.59
N VAL A 129 4.27 3.90 12.26
CA VAL A 129 4.46 3.96 13.71
C VAL A 129 3.15 3.68 14.45
N VAL A 130 2.07 4.34 14.04
CA VAL A 130 0.74 4.16 14.63
C VAL A 130 0.12 2.83 14.23
N SER A 131 0.65 2.18 13.20
CA SER A 131 0.08 0.98 12.59
C SER A 131 -1.36 1.19 12.12
N THR A 132 -1.66 2.37 11.56
CA THR A 132 -3.02 2.79 11.15
C THR A 132 -3.69 1.76 10.24
N LEU A 133 -2.94 1.09 9.36
CA LEU A 133 -3.51 0.13 8.42
C LEU A 133 -4.01 -1.16 9.09
N VAL A 134 -3.66 -1.45 10.35
CA VAL A 134 -4.21 -2.58 11.11
C VAL A 134 -5.72 -2.47 11.29
N LEU A 135 -6.29 -1.25 11.22
CA LEU A 135 -7.73 -1.03 11.17
C LEU A 135 -8.41 -1.75 9.99
N ALA A 136 -7.66 -2.11 8.94
CA ALA A 136 -8.19 -2.92 7.85
C ALA A 136 -8.64 -4.31 8.32
N LEU A 137 -8.10 -4.83 9.43
CA LEU A 137 -8.47 -6.13 9.99
C LEU A 137 -9.84 -6.12 10.68
N GLU A 138 -10.38 -4.94 10.99
CA GLU A 138 -11.72 -4.76 11.54
C GLU A 138 -12.80 -4.75 10.43
N LEU A 139 -12.38 -4.68 9.17
CA LEU A 139 -13.26 -4.68 8.00
C LEU A 139 -13.70 -6.11 7.63
N PRO A 140 -14.79 -6.25 6.86
CA PRO A 140 -15.12 -7.52 6.21
C PRO A 140 -13.93 -8.07 5.39
N PRO A 141 -13.76 -9.40 5.26
CA PRO A 141 -12.59 -10.01 4.61
C PRO A 141 -12.29 -9.51 3.19
N ASP A 142 -13.33 -9.23 2.40
CA ASP A 142 -13.20 -8.73 1.03
C ASP A 142 -12.66 -7.29 1.02
N ASP A 143 -13.16 -6.44 1.91
CA ASP A 143 -12.74 -5.04 2.06
C ASP A 143 -11.30 -4.96 2.60
N ALA A 144 -10.97 -5.81 3.60
CA ALA A 144 -9.61 -5.95 4.12
C ALA A 144 -8.63 -6.38 3.03
N SER A 145 -9.00 -7.40 2.24
CA SER A 145 -8.23 -7.86 1.08
C SER A 145 -8.01 -6.73 0.08
N GLN A 146 -9.02 -5.92 -0.20
CA GLN A 146 -8.91 -4.78 -1.11
C GLN A 146 -7.88 -3.76 -0.63
N VAL A 147 -7.87 -3.43 0.67
CA VAL A 147 -6.88 -2.50 1.26
C VAL A 147 -5.46 -3.08 1.14
N ILE A 148 -5.27 -4.36 1.50
CA ILE A 148 -3.96 -5.04 1.43
C ILE A 148 -3.46 -5.10 -0.02
N ARG A 149 -4.32 -5.44 -0.98
CA ARG A 149 -3.97 -5.46 -2.41
C ARG A 149 -3.58 -4.09 -2.93
N MET A 150 -4.31 -3.05 -2.52
CA MET A 150 -3.97 -1.67 -2.87
C MET A 150 -2.60 -1.29 -2.31
N LEU A 151 -2.32 -1.65 -1.05
CA LEU A 151 -1.03 -1.38 -0.42
C LEU A 151 0.11 -2.09 -1.15
N LEU A 152 -0.06 -3.37 -1.47
CA LEU A 152 0.92 -4.12 -2.26
C LEU A 152 1.17 -3.44 -3.60
N LYS A 153 0.13 -3.17 -4.40
CA LYS A 153 0.27 -2.56 -5.73
C LYS A 153 0.96 -1.20 -5.64
N THR A 154 0.52 -0.32 -4.75
CA THR A 154 1.13 1.00 -4.56
C THR A 154 2.58 0.90 -4.12
N SER A 155 2.91 -0.03 -3.21
CA SER A 155 4.29 -0.23 -2.74
C SER A 155 5.21 -0.70 -3.87
N MET A 156 4.73 -1.61 -4.72
CA MET A 156 5.46 -2.11 -5.89
C MET A 156 5.69 -0.99 -6.92
N GLU A 157 4.71 -0.10 -7.12
CA GLU A 157 4.84 1.08 -7.98
C GLU A 157 5.89 2.06 -7.43
N ILE A 158 5.84 2.38 -6.14
CA ILE A 158 6.81 3.27 -5.47
C ILE A 158 8.23 2.71 -5.62
N ALA A 159 8.43 1.41 -5.40
CA ALA A 159 9.75 0.77 -5.51
C ALA A 159 10.34 0.86 -6.94
N ASN A 160 9.47 0.90 -7.96
CA ASN A 160 9.86 1.03 -9.37
C ASN A 160 10.02 2.49 -9.84
N GLY A 161 9.88 3.49 -8.96
CA GLY A 161 10.06 4.90 -9.29
C GLY A 161 11.36 5.12 -10.08
N LYS A 162 11.27 5.75 -11.27
CA LYS A 162 12.41 5.88 -12.19
C LYS A 162 13.49 6.81 -11.64
N GLU A 163 13.06 7.83 -10.91
CA GLU A 163 13.93 8.84 -10.32
C GLU A 163 14.84 8.26 -9.22
N TRP A 164 14.44 7.16 -8.59
CA TRP A 164 15.31 6.46 -7.65
C TRP A 164 16.62 5.95 -8.27
N LYS A 165 16.66 5.77 -9.60
CA LYS A 165 17.83 5.24 -10.32
C LYS A 165 18.68 6.32 -10.99
N SER A 166 18.26 7.59 -10.96
CA SER A 166 18.63 8.57 -11.98
C SER A 166 19.93 9.36 -11.75
N GLU A 167 20.71 9.16 -10.69
CA GLU A 167 21.88 10.02 -10.43
C GLU A 167 23.26 9.32 -10.45
N VAL A 168 23.37 8.07 -10.89
CA VAL A 168 24.69 7.42 -11.04
C VAL A 168 25.29 7.60 -12.44
N ARG A 169 24.72 8.48 -13.29
CA ARG A 169 25.25 8.74 -14.65
C ARG A 169 25.29 10.21 -15.00
N GLU A 170 26.23 10.93 -14.39
CA GLU A 170 26.96 11.97 -15.10
C GLU A 170 28.47 11.65 -15.03
N THR A 171 28.95 10.97 -16.07
CA THR A 171 30.38 10.98 -16.43
C THR A 171 30.71 12.39 -16.93
N SER A 172 31.20 13.23 -16.03
CA SER A 172 31.86 14.50 -16.37
C SER A 172 33.35 14.29 -16.15
N GLU A 173 34.15 14.51 -17.20
CA GLU A 173 35.61 14.36 -17.22
C GLU A 173 36.37 15.45 -16.41
N ASP A 174 35.81 15.95 -15.31
CA ASP A 174 36.50 16.88 -14.42
C ASP A 174 36.32 16.42 -12.97
N GLY A 175 37.44 16.03 -12.36
CA GLY A 175 37.49 15.27 -11.10
C GLY A 175 37.16 16.06 -9.84
N SER A 176 35.93 16.54 -9.71
CA SER A 176 35.35 16.93 -8.42
C SER A 176 34.07 16.14 -8.15
N ALA A 177 34.24 14.93 -7.63
CA ALA A 177 33.15 14.21 -6.98
C ALA A 177 32.96 14.81 -5.58
N THR A 178 31.88 15.54 -5.35
CA THR A 178 31.29 15.60 -4.01
C THR A 178 30.57 14.26 -3.81
N GLU A 179 31.25 13.33 -3.16
CA GLU A 179 30.74 11.99 -2.82
C GLU A 179 29.62 12.01 -1.74
N GLU A 180 29.15 13.19 -1.32
CA GLU A 180 28.26 13.36 -0.16
C GLU A 180 26.75 13.26 -0.45
N ASP A 181 26.28 13.41 -1.71
CA ASP A 181 24.83 13.52 -1.99
C ASP A 181 24.17 12.19 -2.45
N GLY A 182 24.99 11.16 -2.74
CA GLY A 182 24.54 9.86 -3.24
C GLY A 182 24.08 8.87 -2.16
N ASP A 183 24.61 9.00 -0.94
CA ASP A 183 24.34 8.06 0.17
C ASP A 183 22.96 8.34 0.80
N ASP A 184 22.63 9.62 1.01
CA ASP A 184 21.39 10.09 1.64
C ASP A 184 20.10 9.68 0.85
N LYS A 185 20.16 9.66 -0.49
CA LYS A 185 19.02 9.28 -1.34
C LYS A 185 18.78 7.77 -1.33
N SER A 186 19.84 6.97 -1.29
CA SER A 186 19.73 5.50 -1.19
C SER A 186 19.18 5.11 0.18
N GLU A 187 19.67 5.73 1.26
CA GLU A 187 19.15 5.51 2.62
C GLU A 187 17.67 5.87 2.72
N SER A 188 17.26 7.00 2.12
CA SER A 188 15.86 7.42 2.08
C SER A 188 14.96 6.42 1.34
N ARG A 189 15.42 5.91 0.18
CA ARG A 189 14.69 4.87 -0.58
C ARG A 189 14.54 3.59 0.23
N ASP A 190 15.64 3.11 0.81
CA ASP A 190 15.65 1.86 1.59
C ASP A 190 14.76 1.97 2.83
N LYS A 191 14.75 3.14 3.48
CA LYS A 191 13.83 3.43 4.58
C LYS A 191 12.36 3.41 4.13
N VAL A 192 12.03 4.05 3.00
CA VAL A 192 10.66 4.00 2.43
C VAL A 192 10.24 2.56 2.15
N ILE A 193 11.08 1.79 1.44
CA ILE A 193 10.79 0.40 1.08
C ILE A 193 10.66 -0.46 2.34
N GLY A 194 11.55 -0.28 3.31
CA GLY A 194 11.52 -1.00 4.60
C GLY A 194 10.24 -0.75 5.39
N LEU A 195 9.77 0.50 5.47
CA LEU A 195 8.50 0.84 6.13
C LEU A 195 7.30 0.18 5.41
N LEU A 196 7.28 0.20 4.08
CA LEU A 196 6.23 -0.43 3.29
C LEU A 196 6.19 -1.96 3.49
N ILE A 197 7.34 -2.64 3.41
CA ILE A 197 7.45 -4.09 3.67
C ILE A 197 7.01 -4.40 5.10
N GLY A 198 7.43 -3.59 6.08
CA GLY A 198 7.06 -3.76 7.48
C GLY A 198 5.55 -3.71 7.70
N MET A 199 4.87 -2.70 7.12
CA MET A 199 3.41 -2.59 7.19
C MET A 199 2.70 -3.76 6.52
N ILE A 200 3.12 -4.13 5.30
CA ILE A 200 2.53 -5.27 4.57
C ILE A 200 2.70 -6.57 5.37
N SER A 201 3.90 -6.83 5.87
CA SER A 201 4.23 -8.05 6.62
C SER A 201 3.48 -8.12 7.95
N LYS A 202 3.22 -6.97 8.58
CA LYS A 202 2.36 -6.90 9.78
C LYS A 202 0.92 -7.29 9.44
N LEU A 203 0.34 -6.72 8.37
CA LEU A 203 -1.03 -7.04 7.96
C LEU A 203 -1.19 -8.51 7.56
N LEU A 204 -0.24 -9.06 6.80
CA LEU A 204 -0.28 -10.48 6.39
C LEU A 204 -0.11 -11.44 7.57
N ARG A 205 0.53 -11.00 8.65
CA ARG A 205 0.70 -11.80 9.87
C ARG A 205 -0.56 -11.82 10.72
N ASP A 206 -1.23 -10.68 10.81
CA ASP A 206 -2.32 -10.45 11.76
C ASP A 206 -3.70 -10.71 11.14
N VAL A 207 -3.82 -10.82 9.81
CA VAL A 207 -5.07 -11.18 9.13
C VAL A 207 -5.41 -12.67 9.29
N ASP A 208 -6.68 -12.98 9.59
CA ASP A 208 -7.13 -14.36 9.81
C ASP A 208 -6.94 -15.26 8.58
N GLN A 209 -7.25 -14.73 7.40
CA GLN A 209 -7.16 -15.44 6.13
C GLN A 209 -6.66 -14.51 5.02
N VAL A 210 -5.55 -14.90 4.39
CA VAL A 210 -5.04 -14.21 3.21
C VAL A 210 -5.77 -14.73 1.98
N SER A 211 -6.39 -13.84 1.20
CA SER A 211 -7.11 -14.22 -0.01
C SER A 211 -6.18 -14.54 -1.19
N ALA A 212 -6.66 -15.37 -2.11
CA ALA A 212 -5.95 -15.68 -3.35
C ALA A 212 -5.65 -14.41 -4.18
N GLU A 213 -6.50 -13.38 -4.10
CA GLU A 213 -6.27 -12.10 -4.78
C GLU A 213 -5.07 -11.31 -4.24
N VAL A 214 -4.75 -11.47 -2.94
CA VAL A 214 -3.56 -10.87 -2.32
C VAL A 214 -2.32 -11.64 -2.77
N LEU A 215 -2.38 -12.97 -2.75
CA LEU A 215 -1.30 -13.83 -3.25
C LEU A 215 -1.01 -13.61 -4.74
N ASP A 216 -2.05 -13.38 -5.54
CA ASP A 216 -1.94 -13.07 -6.97
C ASP A 216 -1.04 -11.86 -7.24
N VAL A 217 -1.13 -10.80 -6.42
CA VAL A 217 -0.24 -9.64 -6.55
C VAL A 217 1.21 -10.02 -6.28
N LEU A 218 1.46 -10.81 -5.22
CA LEU A 218 2.83 -11.25 -4.87
C LEU A 218 3.42 -12.13 -5.96
N PHE A 219 2.66 -13.13 -6.41
CA PHE A 219 3.06 -14.06 -7.46
C PHE A 219 3.26 -13.38 -8.81
N PHE A 220 2.42 -12.39 -9.14
CA PHE A 220 2.54 -11.62 -10.38
C PHE A 220 3.92 -10.97 -10.54
N TYR A 221 4.44 -10.37 -9.47
CA TYR A 221 5.78 -9.76 -9.47
C TYR A 221 6.93 -10.78 -9.32
N LEU A 222 6.63 -12.02 -8.95
CA LEU A 222 7.62 -13.08 -8.80
C LEU A 222 8.01 -13.72 -10.14
N ILE A 223 7.09 -13.77 -11.09
CA ILE A 223 7.26 -14.50 -12.35
C ILE A 223 7.59 -13.59 -13.56
N ASN A 224 8.01 -14.21 -14.67
CA ASN A 224 8.20 -13.51 -15.93
C ASN A 224 6.87 -13.06 -16.58
N PRO A 225 6.83 -11.87 -17.21
CA PRO A 225 7.95 -10.96 -17.50
C PRO A 225 8.26 -9.94 -16.38
N GLN A 226 7.48 -9.90 -15.30
CA GLN A 226 7.62 -8.89 -14.25
C GLN A 226 8.95 -9.01 -13.50
N LYS A 227 9.41 -10.24 -13.24
CA LYS A 227 10.75 -10.51 -12.67
C LYS A 227 11.88 -9.80 -13.43
N LEU A 228 11.81 -9.77 -14.76
CA LEU A 228 12.83 -9.14 -15.62
C LEU A 228 12.62 -7.64 -15.77
N ASN A 229 11.37 -7.21 -15.94
CA ASN A 229 11.07 -5.81 -16.24
C ASN A 229 11.09 -4.92 -14.99
N ASN A 230 10.73 -5.48 -13.83
CA ASN A 230 10.48 -4.77 -12.57
C ASN A 230 11.28 -5.42 -11.43
N ARG A 231 12.60 -5.33 -11.53
CA ARG A 231 13.55 -5.94 -10.57
C ARG A 231 13.28 -5.56 -9.12
N GLU A 232 12.86 -4.32 -8.88
CA GLU A 232 12.60 -3.79 -7.54
C GLU A 232 11.34 -4.41 -6.93
N SER A 233 10.25 -4.50 -7.69
CA SER A 233 9.05 -5.22 -7.24
C SER A 233 9.29 -6.70 -7.04
N TYR A 234 10.10 -7.34 -7.88
CA TYR A 234 10.51 -8.73 -7.68
C TYR A 234 11.22 -8.89 -6.34
N ASN A 235 12.23 -8.05 -6.07
CA ASN A 235 12.97 -8.08 -4.81
C ASN A 235 12.06 -7.82 -3.60
N MET A 236 11.16 -6.84 -3.71
CA MET A 236 10.19 -6.52 -2.65
C MET A 236 9.20 -7.67 -2.41
N SER A 237 8.64 -8.27 -3.46
CA SER A 237 7.74 -9.43 -3.34
C SER A 237 8.45 -10.61 -2.70
N ARG A 238 9.68 -10.90 -3.13
CA ARG A 238 10.54 -11.92 -2.52
C ARG A 238 10.75 -11.67 -1.03
N GLN A 239 11.09 -10.44 -0.64
CA GLN A 239 11.28 -10.10 0.77
C GLN A 239 10.00 -10.25 1.59
N ILE A 240 8.85 -9.79 1.07
CA ILE A 240 7.55 -9.93 1.76
C ILE A 240 7.22 -11.41 2.00
N ILE A 241 7.39 -12.26 0.98
CA ILE A 241 7.15 -13.71 1.09
C ILE A 241 8.07 -14.33 2.15
N GLN A 242 9.35 -13.97 2.16
CA GLN A 242 10.33 -14.51 3.12
C GLN A 242 10.05 -14.05 4.56
N VAL A 243 9.73 -12.77 4.76
CA VAL A 243 9.43 -12.22 6.09
C VAL A 243 8.10 -12.74 6.64
N SER A 244 7.13 -13.01 5.76
CA SER A 244 5.78 -13.47 6.12
C SER A 244 5.57 -14.97 5.88
N GLN A 245 6.64 -15.74 5.71
CA GLN A 245 6.59 -17.14 5.29
C GLN A 245 5.68 -17.99 6.16
N THR A 246 5.82 -17.90 7.49
CA THR A 246 5.03 -18.69 8.44
C THR A 246 3.53 -18.41 8.36
N SER A 247 3.15 -17.16 8.05
CA SER A 247 1.75 -16.74 7.93
C SER A 247 1.16 -17.14 6.57
N LEU A 248 1.99 -17.20 5.52
CA LEU A 248 1.58 -17.55 4.17
C LEU A 248 1.64 -19.06 3.88
N GLU A 249 2.32 -19.85 4.70
CA GLU A 249 2.62 -21.25 4.41
C GLU A 249 1.37 -22.10 4.14
N ALA A 250 0.43 -22.13 5.09
CA ALA A 250 -0.76 -22.98 4.99
C ALA A 250 -1.63 -22.60 3.78
N ILE A 251 -1.80 -21.30 3.52
CA ILE A 251 -2.64 -20.82 2.43
C ILE A 251 -1.99 -21.06 1.06
N ILE A 252 -0.68 -20.84 0.93
CA ILE A 252 0.04 -21.11 -0.32
C ILE A 252 0.04 -22.61 -0.62
N GLN A 253 0.33 -23.47 0.37
CA GLN A 253 0.31 -24.92 0.18
C GLN A 253 -1.08 -25.44 -0.20
N SER A 254 -2.14 -24.91 0.43
CA SER A 254 -3.52 -25.23 0.07
C SER A 254 -3.85 -24.79 -1.36
N LEU A 255 -3.51 -23.55 -1.73
CA LEU A 255 -3.73 -23.01 -3.07
C LEU A 255 -2.98 -23.82 -4.13
N LEU A 256 -1.70 -24.12 -3.92
CA LEU A 256 -0.89 -24.89 -4.86
C LEU A 256 -1.42 -26.32 -5.01
N THR A 257 -1.79 -26.98 -3.92
CA THR A 257 -2.42 -28.32 -3.95
C THR A 257 -3.70 -28.31 -4.79
N GLN A 258 -4.60 -27.37 -4.52
CA GLN A 258 -5.86 -27.23 -5.26
C GLN A 258 -5.61 -26.92 -6.75
N SER A 259 -4.63 -26.06 -7.03
CA SER A 259 -4.27 -25.66 -8.40
C SER A 259 -3.62 -26.79 -9.20
N LEU A 260 -2.84 -27.65 -8.55
CA LEU A 260 -2.23 -28.82 -9.20
C LEU A 260 -3.29 -29.88 -9.53
N LEU A 261 -4.30 -30.04 -8.68
CA LEU A 261 -5.44 -30.94 -8.92
C LEU A 261 -6.35 -30.44 -10.05
N SER A 262 -6.65 -29.14 -10.08
CA SER A 262 -7.47 -28.53 -11.13
C SER A 262 -6.70 -28.33 -12.45
N GLY A 263 -5.37 -28.25 -12.37
CA GLY A 263 -4.48 -27.93 -13.48
C GLY A 263 -4.41 -26.43 -13.82
N THR A 264 -5.05 -25.57 -13.04
CA THR A 264 -5.11 -24.12 -13.24
C THR A 264 -5.06 -23.37 -11.91
N LEU A 265 -4.47 -22.17 -11.89
CA LEU A 265 -4.61 -21.29 -10.72
C LEU A 265 -6.08 -20.86 -10.52
N PRO A 266 -6.48 -20.48 -9.30
CA PRO A 266 -7.83 -20.01 -9.01
C PRO A 266 -8.24 -18.82 -9.91
N GLY A 267 -9.55 -18.63 -10.11
CA GLY A 267 -10.06 -17.54 -10.95
C GLY A 267 -9.74 -16.16 -10.39
N GLU A 268 -9.56 -16.08 -9.07
CA GLU A 268 -9.14 -14.89 -8.31
C GLU A 268 -7.70 -14.46 -8.64
N CYS A 269 -6.88 -15.34 -9.25
CA CYS A 269 -5.53 -15.02 -9.70
C CYS A 269 -5.51 -14.37 -11.09
N GLU A 270 -6.17 -13.22 -11.22
CA GLU A 270 -6.34 -12.51 -12.48
C GLU A 270 -5.03 -11.93 -13.05
N LEU A 271 -4.13 -11.43 -12.20
CA LEU A 271 -2.89 -10.77 -12.64
C LEU A 271 -1.88 -11.77 -13.19
N VAL A 272 -1.67 -12.89 -12.49
CA VAL A 272 -0.81 -13.99 -12.95
C VAL A 272 -1.42 -14.68 -14.17
N GLY A 273 -2.74 -14.87 -14.13
CA GLY A 273 -3.52 -15.64 -15.08
C GLY A 273 -3.59 -17.13 -14.73
N SER A 274 -4.72 -17.76 -15.03
CA SER A 274 -5.03 -19.13 -14.59
C SER A 274 -4.34 -20.26 -15.37
N GLY A 275 -3.47 -19.95 -16.33
CA GLY A 275 -2.89 -20.96 -17.21
C GLY A 275 -1.95 -21.95 -16.49
N ARG A 276 -1.97 -23.22 -16.88
CA ARG A 276 -1.09 -24.27 -16.32
C ARG A 276 0.40 -23.90 -16.36
N LYS A 277 0.84 -23.24 -17.44
CA LYS A 277 2.21 -22.73 -17.55
C LYS A 277 2.54 -21.72 -16.44
N LYS A 278 1.59 -20.82 -16.15
CA LYS A 278 1.74 -19.80 -15.11
C LYS A 278 1.79 -20.43 -13.71
N LEU A 279 0.98 -21.44 -13.45
CA LEU A 279 1.08 -22.24 -12.22
C LEU A 279 2.49 -22.81 -12.04
N HIS A 280 3.05 -23.42 -13.08
CA HIS A 280 4.40 -23.98 -13.02
C HIS A 280 5.47 -22.88 -12.83
N ASP A 281 5.35 -21.75 -13.52
CA ASP A 281 6.25 -20.61 -13.36
C ASP A 281 6.24 -20.10 -11.90
N VAL A 282 5.05 -19.99 -11.27
CA VAL A 282 4.90 -19.60 -9.86
C VAL A 282 5.55 -20.61 -8.93
N ILE A 283 5.31 -21.90 -9.14
CA ILE A 283 5.88 -22.98 -8.32
C ILE A 283 7.42 -22.97 -8.37
N LEU A 284 8.01 -22.83 -9.56
CA LEU A 284 9.45 -22.80 -9.73
C LEU A 284 10.07 -21.59 -9.01
N GLU A 285 9.50 -20.41 -9.21
CA GLU A 285 9.99 -19.19 -8.57
C GLU A 285 9.78 -19.19 -7.05
N LEU A 286 8.67 -19.73 -6.56
CA LEU A 286 8.46 -19.92 -5.12
C LEU A 286 9.47 -20.90 -4.53
N HIS A 287 9.84 -21.96 -5.25
CA HIS A 287 10.86 -22.90 -4.78
C HIS A 287 12.24 -22.24 -4.66
N GLU A 288 12.59 -21.32 -5.58
CA GLU A 288 13.83 -20.53 -5.49
C GLU A 288 13.81 -19.54 -4.30
N VAL A 289 12.63 -19.03 -3.95
CA VAL A 289 12.46 -17.95 -2.96
C VAL A 289 12.30 -18.47 -1.53
N ALA A 290 11.44 -19.48 -1.36
CA ALA A 290 11.05 -20.08 -0.09
C ALA A 290 10.66 -21.55 -0.33
N PRO A 291 11.64 -22.47 -0.40
CA PRO A 291 11.41 -23.86 -0.79
C PRO A 291 10.45 -24.61 0.15
N GLU A 292 10.32 -24.18 1.41
CA GLU A 292 9.41 -24.78 2.39
C GLU A 292 7.93 -24.63 1.98
N LEU A 293 7.60 -23.54 1.28
CA LEU A 293 6.24 -23.29 0.79
C LEU A 293 5.81 -24.29 -0.28
N VAL A 294 6.78 -24.86 -1.00
CA VAL A 294 6.55 -25.77 -2.13
C VAL A 294 6.79 -27.23 -1.75
N ALA A 295 7.60 -27.50 -0.72
CA ALA A 295 8.03 -28.85 -0.36
C ALA A 295 6.87 -29.87 -0.24
N PRO A 296 5.71 -29.56 0.37
CA PRO A 296 4.61 -30.52 0.49
C PRO A 296 3.90 -30.83 -0.83
N VAL A 297 4.01 -29.95 -1.83
CA VAL A 297 3.35 -30.13 -3.14
C VAL A 297 4.26 -30.77 -4.19
N LEU A 298 5.57 -30.91 -3.93
CA LEU A 298 6.52 -31.56 -4.83
C LEU A 298 6.13 -32.99 -5.26
N PRO A 299 5.60 -33.86 -4.37
CA PRO A 299 5.14 -35.19 -4.79
C PRO A 299 4.03 -35.10 -5.85
N GLN A 300 3.08 -34.18 -5.70
CA GLN A 300 1.98 -33.99 -6.65
C GLN A 300 2.48 -33.49 -8.00
N LEU A 301 3.42 -32.54 -8.00
CA LEU A 301 4.12 -32.08 -9.21
C LEU A 301 4.80 -33.24 -9.94
N SER A 302 5.47 -34.13 -9.22
CA SER A 302 6.12 -35.29 -9.84
C SER A 302 5.11 -36.20 -10.54
N CYS A 303 3.96 -36.46 -9.93
CA CYS A 303 2.86 -37.21 -10.55
C CYS A 303 2.30 -36.50 -11.79
N SER A 304 2.10 -35.18 -11.71
CA SER A 304 1.59 -34.38 -12.82
C SER A 304 2.56 -34.25 -14.00
N LEU A 305 3.87 -34.32 -13.75
CA LEU A 305 4.93 -34.29 -14.78
C LEU A 305 5.19 -35.67 -15.40
N LEU A 306 5.03 -36.75 -14.63
CA LEU A 306 5.20 -38.13 -15.10
C LEU A 306 4.00 -38.66 -15.88
N GLY A 307 2.92 -37.87 -16.03
CA GLY A 307 1.80 -38.21 -16.90
C GLY A 307 1.04 -39.48 -16.49
N VAL A 308 1.02 -39.79 -15.19
CA VAL A 308 0.14 -40.85 -14.68
C VAL A 308 -1.26 -40.27 -14.53
N HIS A 309 -1.99 -40.27 -15.64
CA HIS A 309 -3.45 -40.19 -15.65
C HIS A 309 -4.04 -41.58 -15.42
#